data_AF-C7N4P1-F1
#
_entry.id   AF-C7N4P1-F1
#
_cell.length_a   1.000
_cell.length_b   1.000
_cell.length_c   1.000
_cell.angle_alpha   90.00
_cell.angle_beta   90.00
_cell.angle_gamma   90.00
#
_symmetry.space_group_name_H-M   'P 1'
#
loop_
_entity.id
_entity.type
_entity.pdbx_description
1 polymer ?
#
loop_
_entity_poly.entity_id
_entity_poly.type
_entity_poly.pdbx_seq_one_letter_code
_entity_poly.pdbx_strand_id
1 'polypeptide(L)'
;MELMDLLPQIDSNKRPIARQLITELEFMQSTLEKLRAEIEANGVVEEFKNGKQEFTRETPALKSYNLTVSRYSTLYKQLTDLLPDGEPEQGDEFDEFIKGA
;
A
#
# COMPACT_ATOMS: atom_id res chain seq x y z
N MET A 1 -14.04 -4.50 4.99
CA MET A 1 -13.73 -5.81 5.61
C MET A 1 -12.36 -5.66 6.23
N GLU A 2 -12.06 -6.25 7.40
CA GLU A 2 -10.68 -6.19 7.91
C GLU A 2 -9.86 -7.30 7.25
N LEU A 3 -8.59 -7.05 6.91
CA LEU A 3 -7.73 -8.05 6.26
C LEU A 3 -7.58 -9.34 7.10
N MET A 4 -7.74 -9.24 8.42
CA MET A 4 -7.76 -10.41 9.31
C MET A 4 -8.94 -11.36 9.08
N ASP A 5 -10.04 -10.89 8.48
CA ASP A 5 -11.20 -11.72 8.14
C ASP A 5 -10.86 -12.74 7.03
N LEU A 6 -9.74 -12.56 6.31
CA LEU A 6 -9.24 -13.50 5.31
C LEU A 6 -8.51 -14.70 5.93
N LEU A 7 -7.99 -14.56 7.14
CA LEU A 7 -7.14 -15.58 7.76
C LEU A 7 -7.82 -16.95 7.96
N PRO A 8 -9.12 -17.04 8.33
CA PRO A 8 -9.83 -18.31 8.43
C PRO A 8 -9.99 -19.04 7.09
N GLN A 9 -10.03 -18.30 5.97
CA GLN A 9 -10.25 -18.82 4.61
C GLN A 9 -8.97 -19.46 4.03
N ILE A 10 -7.81 -19.07 4.57
CA ILE A 10 -6.50 -19.59 4.17
C ILE A 10 -6.20 -20.94 4.86
N ASP A 11 -5.60 -21.87 4.09
CA ASP A 11 -5.13 -23.16 4.59
C ASP A 11 -4.30 -23.01 5.88
N SER A 12 -4.56 -23.87 6.86
CA SER A 12 -3.97 -23.76 8.21
C SER A 12 -2.43 -23.74 8.22
N ASN A 13 -1.78 -24.42 7.26
CA ASN A 13 -0.33 -24.44 7.10
C ASN A 13 0.25 -23.12 6.54
N LYS A 14 -0.55 -22.32 5.82
CA LYS A 14 -0.16 -21.02 5.23
C LYS A 14 -0.51 -19.83 6.13
N ARG A 15 -1.42 -20.00 7.10
CA ARG A 15 -1.86 -18.93 8.04
C ARG A 15 -0.72 -18.17 8.74
N PRO A 16 0.41 -18.79 9.16
CA PRO A 16 1.51 -18.03 9.76
C PRO A 16 2.11 -16.99 8.81
N ILE A 17 2.26 -17.33 7.52
CA ILE A 17 2.77 -16.43 6.49
C ILE A 17 1.72 -15.36 6.18
N ALA A 18 0.45 -15.76 6.01
CA ALA A 18 -0.65 -14.82 5.78
C ALA A 18 -0.76 -13.76 6.90
N ARG A 19 -0.62 -14.17 8.16
CA ARG A 19 -0.62 -13.24 9.30
C ARG A 19 0.49 -12.19 9.20
N GLN A 20 1.69 -12.58 8.79
CA GLN A 20 2.80 -11.63 8.61
C GLN A 20 2.52 -10.65 7.47
N LEU A 21 1.97 -11.14 6.35
CA LEU A 21 1.56 -10.29 5.23
C LEU A 21 0.49 -9.28 5.65
N ILE A 22 -0.54 -9.71 6.39
CA ILE A 22 -1.60 -8.83 6.89
C ILE A 22 -1.05 -7.74 7.79
N THR A 23 -0.19 -8.09 8.76
CA THR A 23 0.42 -7.11 9.66
C THR A 23 1.26 -6.06 8.90
N GLU A 24 2.01 -6.49 7.89
CA GLU A 24 2.77 -5.54 7.05
C GLU A 24 1.82 -4.66 6.21
N LEU A 25 0.76 -5.23 5.63
CA LEU A 25 -0.25 -4.49 4.87
C LEU A 25 -0.95 -3.42 5.73
N GLU A 26 -1.33 -3.74 6.97
CA GLU A 26 -1.94 -2.79 7.91
C GLU A 26 -0.98 -1.63 8.24
N PHE A 27 0.29 -1.94 8.48
CA PHE A 27 1.32 -0.92 8.70
C PHE A 27 1.51 -0.02 7.47
N MET A 28 1.58 -0.62 6.29
CA MET A 28 1.72 0.09 5.02
C MET A 28 0.50 0.96 4.72
N GLN A 29 -0.71 0.50 5.03
CA GLN A 29 -1.94 1.28 4.86
C GLN A 29 -1.90 2.55 5.70
N SER A 30 -1.57 2.45 7.00
CA SER A 30 -1.40 3.64 7.85
C SER A 30 -0.30 4.58 7.35
N THR A 31 0.75 4.03 6.74
CA THR A 31 1.84 4.82 6.14
C THR A 31 1.37 5.55 4.90
N LEU A 32 0.59 4.91 4.03
CA LEU A 32 0.02 5.50 2.82
C LEU A 32 -0.92 6.66 3.15
N GLU A 33 -1.75 6.53 4.18
CA GLU A 33 -2.64 7.61 4.64
C GLU A 33 -1.86 8.86 5.08
N LYS A 34 -0.77 8.68 5.83
CA LYS A 34 0.10 9.78 6.28
C LYS A 34 0.80 10.46 5.11
N LEU A 35 1.34 9.67 4.18
CA LEU A 35 2.00 10.17 2.99
C LEU A 35 1.02 10.92 2.08
N ARG A 36 -0.22 10.43 1.92
CA ARG A 36 -1.27 11.13 1.19
C ARG A 36 -1.57 12.49 1.84
N ALA A 37 -1.81 12.53 3.14
CA ALA A 37 -2.08 13.79 3.84
C ALA A 37 -0.92 14.79 3.67
N GLU A 38 0.33 14.32 3.67
CA GLU A 38 1.50 15.16 3.41
C GLU A 38 1.53 15.70 1.97
N ILE A 39 1.18 14.88 0.98
CA ILE A 39 1.10 15.28 -0.44
C ILE A 39 -0.05 16.27 -0.65
N GLU A 40 -1.21 16.05 -0.03
CA GLU A 40 -2.36 16.96 -0.09
C GLU A 40 -2.03 18.32 0.51
N ALA A 41 -1.28 18.34 1.61
CA ALA A 41 -0.89 19.58 2.29
C ALA A 41 0.22 20.36 1.58
N ASN A 42 1.23 19.67 1.03
CA ASN A 42 2.47 20.29 0.55
C ASN A 42 2.63 20.26 -0.97
N GLY A 43 1.79 19.49 -1.67
CA GLY A 43 1.87 19.28 -3.11
C GLY A 43 2.80 18.15 -3.54
N VAL A 44 2.78 17.89 -4.83
CA VAL A 44 3.52 16.80 -5.51
C VAL A 44 4.94 17.21 -5.91
N VAL A 45 5.23 18.50 -5.91
CA VAL A 45 6.54 19.06 -6.26
C VAL A 45 6.99 20.08 -5.23
N GLU A 46 8.30 20.17 -5.02
CA GLU A 46 8.95 21.16 -4.15
C GLU A 46 10.07 21.89 -4.89
N GLU A 47 10.28 23.15 -4.52
CA GLU A 47 11.46 23.91 -4.91
C GLU A 47 12.66 23.42 -4.10
N PHE A 48 13.69 22.91 -4.79
CA PHE A 48 14.90 22.43 -4.15
C PHE A 48 16.04 23.42 -4.38
N LYS A 49 16.69 23.83 -3.28
CA LYS A 49 17.84 24.72 -3.31
C LYS A 49 19.00 24.15 -2.50
N ASN A 50 20.15 23.95 -3.14
CA ASN A 50 21.39 23.54 -2.50
C ASN A 50 22.58 24.31 -3.09
N GLY A 51 23.08 25.30 -2.35
CA GLY A 51 24.11 26.21 -2.83
C GLY A 51 23.65 26.99 -4.08
N LYS A 52 24.30 26.74 -5.22
CA LYS A 52 23.96 27.36 -6.51
C LYS A 52 22.94 26.56 -7.33
N GLN A 53 22.59 25.35 -6.91
CA GLN A 53 21.59 24.53 -7.59
C GLN A 53 20.20 24.90 -7.08
N GLU A 54 19.30 25.22 -8.01
CA GLU A 54 17.92 25.60 -7.73
C GLU A 54 17.04 25.03 -8.85
N PHE A 55 16.11 24.13 -8.51
CA PHE A 55 15.20 23.49 -9.46
C PHE A 55 14.00 22.87 -8.73
N THR A 56 12.90 22.71 -9.46
CA THR A 56 11.70 21.99 -9.00
C THR A 56 11.91 20.48 -9.10
N ARG A 57 11.53 19.72 -8.08
CA ARG A 57 11.57 18.25 -8.07
C ARG A 57 10.34 17.64 -7.42
N GLU A 58 10.13 16.34 -7.62
CA GLU A 58 9.11 15.59 -6.86
C GLU A 58 9.38 15.63 -5.35
N THR A 59 8.31 15.69 -4.56
CA THR A 59 8.45 15.65 -3.10
C THR A 59 8.89 14.27 -2.62
N PRO A 60 9.69 14.19 -1.53
CA PRO A 60 10.03 12.92 -0.89
C PRO A 60 8.79 12.10 -0.49
N ALA A 61 7.71 12.79 -0.11
CA ALA A 61 6.42 12.18 0.23
C ALA A 61 5.78 11.47 -0.97
N LEU A 62 5.69 12.14 -2.12
CA LEU A 62 5.16 11.54 -3.36
C LEU A 62 5.97 10.31 -3.78
N LYS A 63 7.31 10.43 -3.74
CA LYS A 63 8.19 9.31 -4.09
C LYS A 63 7.99 8.12 -3.17
N SER A 64 7.87 8.36 -1.86
CA SER A 64 7.62 7.33 -0.86
C SER A 64 6.25 6.69 -1.02
N TYR A 65 5.21 7.49 -1.34
CA TYR A 65 3.85 7.01 -1.58
C TYR A 65 3.82 6.04 -2.76
N ASN A 66 4.37 6.46 -3.92
CA ASN A 66 4.42 5.64 -5.12
C ASN A 66 5.15 4.30 -4.92
N LEU A 67 6.25 4.32 -4.16
CA LEU A 67 6.97 3.09 -3.83
C LEU A 67 6.16 2.19 -2.88
N THR A 68 5.52 2.78 -1.86
CA THR A 68 4.77 2.04 -0.84
C THR A 68 3.52 1.42 -1.45
N VAL A 69 2.77 2.14 -2.29
CA VAL A 69 1.53 1.63 -2.89
C VAL A 69 1.80 0.48 -3.87
N SER A 70 2.90 0.55 -4.63
CA SER A 70 3.33 -0.55 -5.50
C SER A 70 3.69 -1.81 -4.72
N ARG A 71 4.39 -1.66 -3.59
CA ARG A 71 4.72 -2.77 -2.69
C ARG A 71 3.46 -3.33 -2.01
N TYR A 72 2.54 -2.45 -1.59
CA TYR A 72 1.27 -2.85 -0.99
C TYR A 72 0.49 -3.75 -1.95
N SER A 73 0.35 -3.33 -3.21
CA SER A 73 -0.29 -4.12 -4.27
C SER A 73 0.33 -5.51 -4.42
N THR A 74 1.66 -5.59 -4.35
CA THR A 74 2.40 -6.86 -4.45
C THR A 74 2.12 -7.77 -3.26
N LEU A 75 2.19 -7.26 -2.02
CA LEU A 75 1.91 -8.04 -0.82
C LEU A 75 0.43 -8.44 -0.72
N TYR A 76 -0.47 -7.56 -1.14
CA TYR A 76 -1.90 -7.83 -1.17
C TYR A 76 -2.19 -8.99 -2.14
N LYS A 77 -1.62 -8.95 -3.35
CA LYS A 77 -1.70 -10.07 -4.29
C LYS A 77 -1.13 -11.36 -3.69
N GLN A 78 0.02 -11.30 -3.02
CA GLN A 78 0.58 -12.48 -2.36
C GLN A 78 -0.35 -13.05 -1.29
N LEU A 79 -1.07 -12.20 -0.54
CA LEU A 79 -2.06 -12.63 0.43
C LEU A 79 -3.26 -13.29 -0.25
N THR A 80 -3.80 -12.67 -1.31
CA THR A 80 -4.95 -13.22 -2.06
C THR A 80 -4.61 -14.52 -2.76
N ASP A 81 -3.38 -14.68 -3.25
CA ASP A 81 -2.89 -15.92 -3.86
C ASP A 81 -2.80 -17.10 -2.84
N LEU A 82 -2.92 -16.84 -1.53
CA LEU A 82 -3.01 -17.90 -0.50
C LEU A 82 -4.44 -18.41 -0.29
N LEU A 83 -5.44 -17.72 -0.82
CA LEU A 83 -6.84 -18.15 -0.75
C LEU A 83 -7.05 -19.36 -1.68
N PRO A 84 -8.01 -20.24 -1.35
CA PRO A 84 -8.33 -21.39 -2.21
C PRO A 84 -8.83 -20.93 -3.59
N ASP A 85 -8.39 -21.62 -4.65
CA ASP A 85 -8.78 -21.34 -6.04
C ASP A 85 -10.32 -21.37 -6.18
N GLY A 86 -10.93 -20.22 -6.49
CA GLY A 86 -12.37 -20.11 -6.72
C GLY A 86 -13.10 -19.00 -5.96
N GLU A 87 -12.43 -18.26 -5.09
CA GLU A 87 -12.97 -17.00 -4.56
C GLU A 87 -12.80 -15.87 -5.59
N PRO A 88 -13.82 -15.03 -5.81
CA PRO A 88 -13.74 -13.95 -6.78
C PRO A 88 -12.54 -13.05 -6.45
N GLU A 89 -11.80 -12.67 -7.49
CA GLU A 89 -10.64 -11.80 -7.38
C GLU A 89 -10.97 -10.59 -6.48
N GLN A 90 -10.30 -10.52 -5.34
CA GLN A 90 -10.26 -9.33 -4.47
C GLN A 90 -9.63 -8.09 -5.16
N GLY A 91 -9.39 -8.14 -6.46
CA GLY A 91 -8.93 -7.02 -7.28
C GLY A 91 -9.84 -5.79 -7.15
N ASP A 92 -11.14 -5.98 -6.90
CA ASP A 92 -12.08 -4.87 -6.67
C ASP A 92 -11.75 -4.05 -5.40
N GLU A 93 -11.31 -4.68 -4.31
CA GLU A 93 -11.01 -3.96 -3.05
C GLU A 93 -9.69 -3.17 -3.14
N PHE A 94 -8.68 -3.69 -3.85
CA PHE A 94 -7.48 -2.92 -4.18
C PHE A 94 -7.78 -1.76 -5.14
N ASP A 95 -8.61 -1.99 -6.16
CA ASP A 95 -9.03 -0.95 -7.08
C ASP A 95 -9.85 0.14 -6.37
N GLU A 96 -10.71 -0.23 -5.42
CA GLU A 96 -11.41 0.71 -4.55
C GLU A 96 -10.45 1.47 -3.63
N PHE A 97 -9.43 0.81 -3.08
CA PHE A 97 -8.37 1.48 -2.33
C PHE A 97 -7.63 2.53 -3.18
N ILE A 98 -7.34 2.24 -4.45
CA ILE A 98 -6.69 3.19 -5.37
C ILE A 98 -7.66 4.29 -5.86
N LYS A 99 -8.96 4.01 -5.97
CA LYS A 99 -9.97 4.98 -6.46
C LYS A 99 -10.54 5.88 -5.35
N GLY A 100 -10.56 5.41 -4.10
CA GLY A 100 -10.93 6.18 -2.91
C GLY A 100 -9.74 6.93 -2.30
N ALA A 101 -8.66 7.06 -3.07
CA ALA A 101 -7.36 7.55 -2.68
C ALA A 101 -6.91 8.81 -3.39
#